data_AF-A0A951LX88-F1
#
_entry.id   AF-A0A951LX88-F1
#
_cell.length_a   1.000
_cell.length_b   1.000
_cell.length_c   1.000
_cell.angle_alpha   90.00
_cell.angle_beta   90.00
_cell.angle_gamma   90.00
#
_symmetry.space_group_name_H-M   'P 1'
#
loop_
_entity.id
_entity.type
_entity.pdbx_description
1 polymer ?
#
loop_
_entity_poly.entity_id
_entity_poly.type
_entity_poly.pdbx_seq_one_letter_code
_entity_poly.pdbx_strand_id
1 'polypeptide(L)'
;MDGLSVLFIFFMLFIGIAILVIAAKTIKIVPQATVMLIERLGKFSRVAESGLNVIVPFLDKPRGVYWTNVRPGLASIDLREQYIDLPPQP
;
A
#
# COMPACT_ATOMS: atom_id res chain seq x y z
N MET A 1 16.08 2.83 41.28
CA MET A 1 14.94 3.22 40.44
C MET A 1 13.72 2.54 41.01
N ASP A 2 12.70 3.31 41.36
CA ASP A 2 11.42 2.82 41.84
C ASP A 2 10.66 2.08 40.72
N GLY A 3 9.78 1.14 41.08
CA GLY A 3 9.05 0.33 40.09
C GLY A 3 8.17 1.15 39.14
N LEU A 4 7.70 2.32 39.57
CA LEU A 4 6.87 3.22 38.77
C LEU A 4 7.70 3.90 37.66
N SER A 5 8.89 4.40 37.99
CA SER A 5 9.79 4.99 36.98
C SER A 5 10.26 3.98 35.94
N VAL A 6 10.48 2.72 36.34
CA VAL A 6 10.81 1.63 35.41
C VAL A 6 9.66 1.36 34.43
N LEU A 7 8.42 1.27 34.92
CA LEU A 7 7.24 1.07 34.06
C LEU A 7 7.04 2.23 33.06
N PHE A 8 7.25 3.46 33.52
CA PHE A 8 7.13 4.65 32.68
C PHE A 8 8.13 4.66 31.52
N ILE A 9 9.38 4.25 31.76
CA ILE A 9 10.41 4.13 30.73
C ILE A 9 10.00 3.10 29.67
N PHE A 10 9.51 1.94 30.09
CA PHE A 10 9.04 0.91 29.14
C PHE A 10 7.85 1.39 28.31
N PHE A 11 6.92 2.13 28.91
CA PHE A 11 5.79 2.71 28.19
C PHE A 11 6.22 3.73 27.12
N MET A 12 7.14 4.63 27.47
CA MET A 12 7.73 5.58 26.51
C MET A 12 8.46 4.87 25.38
N LEU A 13 9.23 3.83 25.69
CA LEU A 13 9.92 3.02 24.69
C LEU A 13 8.93 2.34 23.74
N PHE A 14 7.85 1.76 24.27
CA PHE A 14 6.80 1.14 23.47
C PHE A 14 6.15 2.12 22.50
N ILE A 15 5.78 3.32 22.98
CA ILE A 15 5.21 4.38 22.14
C ILE A 15 6.18 4.83 21.05
N GLY A 16 7.46 5.03 21.39
CA GLY A 16 8.48 5.40 20.42
C GLY A 16 8.60 4.39 19.28
N ILE A 17 8.63 3.10 19.62
CA ILE A 17 8.66 2.00 18.64
C ILE A 17 7.37 1.98 17.81
N ALA A 18 6.21 2.13 18.43
CA ALA A 18 4.92 2.13 17.73
C ALA A 18 4.84 3.23 16.67
N ILE A 19 5.25 4.46 17.02
CA ILE A 19 5.28 5.59 16.09
C ILE A 19 6.23 5.32 14.92
N LEU A 20 7.42 4.78 15.20
CA LEU A 20 8.41 4.47 14.17
C LEU A 20 7.89 3.43 13.17
N VAL A 21 7.22 2.38 13.66
CA VAL A 21 6.58 1.36 12.81
C VAL A 21 5.48 1.96 11.94
N ILE A 22 4.65 2.85 12.49
CA ILE A 22 3.58 3.51 11.74
C ILE A 22 4.16 4.40 10.63
N ALA A 23 5.18 5.20 10.96
CA ALA A 23 5.85 6.07 10.00
C ALA A 23 6.48 5.26 8.85
N ALA A 24 7.15 4.15 9.16
CA ALA A 24 7.76 3.27 8.16
C ALA A 24 6.72 2.64 7.21
N LYS A 25 5.52 2.28 7.72
CA LYS A 25 4.45 1.67 6.92
C LYS A 25 3.63 2.67 6.08
N THR A 26 3.80 3.96 6.35
CA THR A 26 3.03 5.03 5.69
C THR A 26 3.54 5.31 4.28
N ILE A 27 4.83 5.11 4.03
CA ILE A 27 5.45 5.43 2.74
C ILE A 27 5.43 4.19 1.85
N LYS A 28 4.81 4.32 0.67
CA LYS A 28 4.72 3.28 -0.37
C LYS A 28 5.34 3.83 -1.65
N ILE A 29 6.39 3.18 -2.15
CA ILE A 29 7.00 3.54 -3.43
C ILE A 29 6.41 2.64 -4.52
N VAL A 30 5.79 3.25 -5.53
CA VAL A 30 5.23 2.55 -6.69
C VAL A 30 6.22 2.65 -7.85
N PRO A 31 6.59 1.54 -8.51
CA PRO A 31 7.51 1.56 -9.65
C PRO A 31 7.01 2.43 -10.81
N GLN A 32 7.94 2.93 -11.61
CA GLN A 32 7.61 3.73 -12.79
C GLN A 32 6.82 2.90 -13.82
N ALA A 33 5.91 3.56 -14.53
CA ALA A 33 5.01 2.96 -15.52
C ALA A 33 4.09 1.86 -14.95
N THR A 34 3.90 1.84 -13.63
CA THR A 34 2.91 0.99 -12.98
C THR A 34 2.01 1.84 -12.09
N VAL A 35 0.80 1.37 -11.85
CA VAL A 35 -0.15 1.97 -10.92
C VAL A 35 -0.67 0.92 -9.96
N MET A 36 -0.99 1.33 -8.74
CA MET A 36 -1.50 0.44 -7.70
C MET A 36 -2.87 0.93 -7.22
N LEU A 37 -3.87 0.07 -7.24
CA LEU A 37 -5.20 0.42 -6.74
C LEU A 37 -5.18 0.32 -5.21
N ILE A 38 -5.57 1.38 -4.51
CA ILE A 38 -5.65 1.41 -3.06
C ILE A 38 -7.11 1.29 -2.63
N GLU A 39 -7.36 0.33 -1.75
CA GLU A 39 -8.63 0.15 -1.07
C GLU A 39 -8.53 0.59 0.38
N ARG A 40 -9.61 1.18 0.88
CA ARG A 40 -9.80 1.58 2.28
C ARG A 40 -11.05 0.89 2.82
N LEU A 41 -10.89 0.09 3.87
CA LEU A 41 -12.00 -0.61 4.52
C LEU A 41 -12.87 -1.45 3.54
N GLY A 42 -12.23 -2.07 2.54
CA GLY A 42 -12.92 -2.90 1.55
C GLY A 42 -13.60 -2.13 0.40
N LYS A 43 -13.40 -0.82 0.30
CA LYS A 43 -13.86 0.00 -0.84
C LYS A 43 -12.69 0.61 -1.58
N PHE A 44 -12.82 0.79 -2.89
CA PHE A 44 -11.85 1.57 -3.66
C PHE A 44 -11.74 2.98 -3.08
N SER A 45 -10.50 3.45 -2.88
CA SER A 45 -10.22 4.79 -2.38
C SER A 45 -9.57 5.67 -3.44
N ARG A 46 -8.44 5.23 -4.00
CA ARG A 46 -7.68 5.99 -5.01
C ARG A 46 -6.72 5.10 -5.77
N VAL A 47 -6.18 5.62 -6.87
CA VAL A 47 -5.04 5.04 -7.57
C VAL A 47 -3.75 5.65 -7.00
N ALA A 48 -2.78 4.82 -6.64
CA ALA A 48 -1.43 5.23 -6.32
C ALA A 48 -0.61 5.23 -7.60
N GLU A 49 -0.19 6.43 -8.02
CA GLU A 49 0.61 6.66 -9.22
C GLU A 49 2.06 6.25 -9.02
N SER A 50 2.82 6.14 -10.10
CA SER A 50 4.26 5.89 -10.03
C SER A 50 4.99 6.94 -9.18
N GLY A 51 5.83 6.50 -8.24
CA GLY A 51 6.58 7.36 -7.32
C GLY A 51 6.20 7.18 -5.85
N LEU A 52 6.44 8.22 -5.06
CA LEU A 52 6.21 8.22 -3.62
C LEU A 52 4.73 8.44 -3.31
N ASN A 53 4.10 7.47 -2.65
CA ASN A 53 2.72 7.56 -2.18
C ASN A 53 2.67 7.43 -0.67
N VAL A 54 1.83 8.27 -0.06
CA VAL A 54 1.51 8.19 1.37
C VAL A 54 0.22 7.41 1.53
N ILE A 55 0.24 6.36 2.34
CA ILE A 55 -0.92 5.54 2.66
C ILE A 55 -1.18 5.54 4.16
N VAL A 56 -2.44 5.46 4.56
CA VAL A 56 -2.77 5.32 5.99
C VAL A 56 -2.53 3.87 6.37
N PRO A 57 -1.52 3.56 7.21
CA PRO A 57 -1.24 2.17 7.56
C PRO A 57 -2.46 1.54 8.22
N PHE A 58 -2.65 0.23 8.01
CA PHE A 58 -3.77 -0.59 8.48
C PHE A 58 -5.13 -0.35 7.79
N LEU A 59 -5.48 0.91 7.48
CA LEU A 59 -6.74 1.26 6.81
C LEU A 59 -6.63 1.08 5.29
N ASP A 60 -5.51 1.53 4.71
CA ASP A 60 -5.25 1.45 3.28
C ASP A 60 -4.53 0.14 2.95
N LYS A 61 -5.01 -0.58 1.94
CA LYS A 61 -4.38 -1.79 1.42
C LYS A 61 -4.32 -1.75 -0.10
N PRO A 62 -3.22 -2.21 -0.72
CA PRO A 62 -3.19 -2.45 -2.15
C PRO A 62 -4.20 -3.54 -2.53
N ARG A 63 -5.04 -3.27 -3.53
CA ARG A 63 -5.96 -4.24 -4.10
C ARG A 63 -5.21 -5.15 -5.06
N GLY A 64 -5.42 -6.45 -4.92
CA GLY A 64 -4.99 -7.43 -5.92
C GLY A 64 -5.83 -7.29 -7.19
N VAL A 65 -5.18 -7.16 -8.33
CA VAL A 65 -5.85 -7.05 -9.62
C VAL A 65 -5.73 -8.37 -10.37
N TYR A 66 -6.85 -8.80 -10.97
CA TYR A 66 -6.97 -10.05 -11.70
C TYR A 66 -7.23 -9.71 -13.16
N TRP A 67 -6.17 -9.61 -13.96
CA TRP A 67 -6.25 -9.43 -15.41
C TRP A 67 -5.75 -10.68 -16.12
N THR A 68 -6.15 -10.87 -17.37
CA THR A 68 -5.88 -12.07 -18.18
C THR A 68 -4.39 -12.40 -18.36
N ASN A 69 -3.50 -11.41 -18.16
CA ASN A 69 -2.03 -11.57 -18.29
C ASN A 69 -1.24 -11.20 -17.03
N VAL A 70 -1.93 -10.85 -15.93
CA VAL A 70 -1.28 -10.46 -14.67
C VAL A 70 -1.33 -11.63 -13.70
N ARG A 71 -0.22 -11.91 -12.99
CA ARG A 71 -0.20 -12.94 -11.94
C ARG A 71 -1.34 -12.67 -10.94
N PRO A 72 -2.23 -13.64 -10.67
CA PRO A 72 -3.34 -13.44 -9.74
C PRO A 72 -2.84 -12.90 -8.40
N GLY A 73 -3.40 -11.78 -7.95
CA GLY A 73 -3.00 -11.13 -6.71
C GLY A 73 -1.85 -10.13 -6.83
N LEU A 74 -1.40 -9.76 -8.04
CA LEU A 74 -0.49 -8.64 -8.21
C LEU A 74 -1.20 -7.33 -7.83
N ALA A 75 -0.54 -6.51 -7.03
CA ALA A 75 -1.09 -5.24 -6.56
C ALA A 75 -0.87 -4.06 -7.53
N SER A 76 -0.10 -4.27 -8.60
CA SER A 76 0.26 -3.24 -9.57
C SER A 76 -0.20 -3.62 -10.97
N ILE A 77 -0.63 -2.64 -11.74
CA ILE A 77 -0.99 -2.75 -13.15
C ILE A 77 0.10 -2.03 -13.95
N ASP A 78 0.65 -2.69 -14.97
CA ASP A 78 1.59 -2.06 -15.91
C ASP A 78 0.83 -1.20 -16.91
N LEU A 79 1.26 0.05 -17.09
CA LEU A 79 0.65 1.00 -18.01
C LEU A 79 1.18 0.86 -19.44
N ARG A 80 2.27 0.13 -19.65
CA ARG A 80 2.88 -0.09 -20.98
C ARG A 80 2.10 -1.09 -21.82
N GLU A 81 1.39 -1.98 -21.15
CA GLU A 81 0.60 -3.04 -21.77
C GLU A 81 -0.87 -2.61 -21.83
N GLN A 82 -1.30 -2.08 -22.98
CA GLN A 82 -2.70 -1.75 -23.24
C GLN A 82 -3.25 -2.67 -24.32
N TYR A 83 -4.28 -3.43 -23.98
CA TYR A 83 -5.05 -4.18 -24.97
C TYR A 83 -6.11 -3.27 -25.54
N ILE A 84 -6.11 -3.17 -26.87
CA ILE A 84 -7.24 -2.61 -27.60
C ILE A 84 -8.23 -3.73 -27.90
N ASP A 85 -9.51 -3.43 -27.81
CA ASP A 85 -10.54 -4.36 -28.26
C ASP A 85 -10.53 -4.36 -29.80
N LEU A 86 -9.95 -5.40 -30.40
CA LEU A 86 -10.01 -5.58 -31.84
C LEU A 86 -11.43 -5.94 -32.24
N PRO A 87 -12.03 -5.24 -33.23
CA PRO A 87 -13.31 -5.67 -33.78
C PRO A 87 -13.14 -7.04 -34.46
N PRO A 88 -14.18 -7.90 -34.47
CA PRO A 88 -14.14 -9.19 -35.15
C PRO A 88 -13.78 -8.99 -36.63
N GLN A 89 -12.72 -9.64 -37.10
CA GLN A 89 -12.39 -9.65 -38.53
C GLN A 89 -13.20 -10.74 -39.24
N PRO A 90 -13.83 -10.43 -40.40
CA PRO A 90 -14.62 -11.37 -41.18
C PRO A 90 -13.77 -12.48 -41.81
#